data_AF-A0AA97DYD5-F1
#
_entry.id   AF-A0AA97DYD5-F1
#
_cell.length_a   1.000
_cell.length_b   1.000
_cell.length_c   1.000
_cell.angle_alpha   90.00
_cell.angle_beta   90.00
_cell.angle_gamma   90.00
#
_symmetry.space_group_name_H-M   'P 1'
#
loop_
_entity.id
_entity.type
_entity.pdbx_description
1 polymer ?
#
loop_
_entity_poly.entity_id
_entity_poly.type
_entity_poly.pdbx_seq_one_letter_code
_entity_poly.pdbx_strand_id
1 'polypeptide(L)'
;MSIFPSNSFLSSFIHNQKGWVSLPIIALLLAISSLSTHFQNTMIASYQWRGQLSDLEEAQQIWRDFIDDYVTSPSFHLATLNDCVGFCDLAEQQTNDEESTWSKDGQTLRYQWSRYDLSEEDSEDEAESEGETASVIQTSYRLCATQNQQAYLCWWWRDGKLLSSGWVTVN
;
A
#
# COMPACT_ATOMS: atom_id res chain seq x y z
N MET A 1 6.64 35.19 75.48
CA MET A 1 5.21 35.48 75.70
C MET A 1 4.82 36.56 74.72
N SER A 2 3.94 36.40 73.74
CA SER A 2 3.04 35.31 73.39
C SER A 2 2.86 35.44 71.88
N ILE A 3 3.10 34.35 71.17
CA ILE A 3 2.85 34.20 69.74
C ILE A 3 1.39 33.79 69.60
N PHE A 4 0.62 34.52 68.80
CA PHE A 4 -0.62 34.02 68.17
C PHE A 4 -0.84 34.78 66.85
N PRO A 5 -0.88 34.08 65.69
CA PRO A 5 -1.29 34.64 64.41
C PRO A 5 -2.61 34.04 63.92
N SER A 6 -3.48 34.86 63.33
CA SER A 6 -4.48 34.53 62.29
C SER A 6 -5.17 35.86 61.93
N ASN A 7 -5.47 36.27 60.71
CA ASN A 7 -5.53 35.60 59.42
C ASN A 7 -5.13 36.61 58.34
N SER A 8 -4.34 36.14 57.38
CA SER A 8 -4.03 36.80 56.11
C SER A 8 -5.21 36.68 55.15
N PHE A 9 -5.78 37.80 54.72
CA PHE A 9 -6.37 37.91 53.39
C PHE A 9 -5.86 39.17 52.71
N LEU A 10 -5.39 38.93 51.49
CA LEU A 10 -4.49 39.74 50.68
C LEU A 10 -5.06 41.10 50.29
N SER A 11 -4.27 42.13 50.62
CA SER A 11 -3.84 43.25 49.77
C SER A 11 -4.50 43.39 48.38
N SER A 12 -5.18 44.53 48.24
CA SER A 12 -5.10 45.53 47.15
C SER A 12 -4.64 45.04 45.78
N PHE A 13 -5.51 45.21 44.78
CA PHE A 13 -5.29 45.86 43.47
C PHE A 13 -6.66 45.71 42.79
N ILE A 14 -7.39 46.77 42.47
CA ILE A 14 -7.28 47.47 41.19
C ILE A 14 -8.04 48.80 41.33
N HIS A 15 -7.30 49.90 41.33
CA HIS A 15 -7.80 51.23 41.00
C HIS A 15 -7.23 51.56 39.62
N ASN A 16 -8.06 51.53 38.57
CA ASN A 16 -7.87 52.24 37.30
C ASN A 16 -9.03 51.94 36.33
N GLN A 17 -10.05 52.79 36.37
CA GLN A 17 -11.08 52.87 35.33
C GLN A 17 -10.50 53.56 34.08
N LYS A 18 -9.78 52.80 33.23
CA LYS A 18 -9.35 53.28 31.88
C LYS A 18 -9.10 52.15 30.86
N GLY A 19 -9.53 50.92 31.13
CA GLY A 19 -9.25 49.73 30.30
C GLY A 19 -10.44 49.09 29.56
N TRP A 20 -11.64 49.67 29.63
CA TRP A 20 -12.86 49.01 29.10
C TRP A 20 -13.18 49.32 27.63
N VAL A 21 -12.58 50.37 27.05
CA VAL A 21 -12.85 50.78 25.66
C VAL A 21 -12.05 49.94 24.64
N SER A 22 -10.93 49.33 25.03
CA SER A 22 -10.10 48.51 24.13
C SER A 22 -10.54 47.04 24.07
N LEU A 23 -11.33 46.56 25.04
CA LEU A 23 -11.81 45.18 25.12
C LEU A 23 -12.60 44.72 23.87
N PRO A 24 -13.55 45.49 23.30
CA PRO A 24 -14.24 45.09 22.07
C PRO A 24 -13.30 45.04 20.85
N ILE A 25 -12.28 45.91 20.80
CA ILE A 25 -11.30 45.95 19.71
C ILE A 25 -10.40 44.70 19.77
N ILE A 26 -9.92 44.34 20.97
CA ILE A 26 -9.12 43.13 21.17
C ILE A 26 -9.94 41.88 20.87
N ALA A 27 -11.21 41.82 21.31
CA ALA A 27 -12.10 40.70 21.00
C ALA A 27 -12.34 40.56 19.48
N LEU A 28 -12.52 41.68 18.77
CA LEU A 28 -12.66 41.69 17.31
C LEU A 28 -11.38 41.18 16.63
N LEU A 29 -10.20 41.63 17.07
CA LEU A 29 -8.91 41.18 16.53
C LEU A 29 -8.69 39.68 16.77
N LEU A 30 -9.07 39.16 17.95
CA LEU A 30 -9.01 37.74 18.25
C LEU A 30 -10.01 36.91 17.44
N ALA A 31 -11.20 37.44 17.18
CA ALA A 31 -12.18 36.77 16.32
C ALA A 31 -11.70 36.68 14.87
N ILE A 32 -11.13 37.77 14.33
CA ILE A 32 -10.59 37.81 12.97
C ILE A 32 -9.35 36.90 12.84
N SER A 33 -8.47 36.86 13.85
CA SER A 33 -7.30 35.98 13.82
C SER A 33 -7.69 34.50 13.90
N SER A 34 -8.67 34.14 14.74
CA SER A 34 -9.22 32.79 14.84
C SER A 34 -9.90 32.34 13.53
N LEU A 35 -10.66 33.24 12.89
CA LEU A 35 -11.29 32.95 11.61
C LEU A 35 -10.25 32.74 10.50
N SER A 36 -9.17 33.54 10.50
CA SER A 36 -8.08 33.42 9.53
C SER A 36 -7.31 32.11 9.65
N THR A 37 -6.96 31.69 10.87
CA THR A 37 -6.27 30.41 11.07
C THR A 37 -7.16 29.22 10.73
N HIS A 38 -8.45 29.28 11.05
CA HIS A 38 -9.40 28.24 10.65
C HIS A 38 -9.50 28.12 9.12
N PHE A 39 -9.59 29.24 8.41
CA PHE A 39 -9.66 29.25 6.95
C PHE A 39 -8.38 28.71 6.30
N GLN A 40 -7.22 29.09 6.84
CA GLN A 40 -5.92 28.58 6.37
C GLN A 40 -5.77 27.07 6.63
N ASN A 41 -6.19 26.59 7.80
CA ASN A 41 -6.15 25.17 8.14
C ASN A 41 -7.04 24.33 7.21
N THR A 42 -8.25 24.80 6.89
CA THR A 42 -9.15 24.11 5.96
C THR A 42 -8.56 24.04 4.55
N MET A 43 -7.95 25.12 4.07
CA MET A 43 -7.27 25.14 2.77
C MET A 43 -6.11 24.14 2.73
N ILE A 44 -5.23 24.14 3.73
CA ILE A 44 -4.09 23.22 3.81
C ILE A 44 -4.56 21.76 3.85
N ALA A 45 -5.58 21.45 4.66
CA ALA A 45 -6.16 20.11 4.73
C ALA A 45 -6.73 19.66 3.37
N SER A 46 -7.37 20.57 2.61
CA SER A 46 -7.88 20.25 1.27
C SER A 46 -6.77 19.96 0.25
N TYR A 47 -5.64 20.67 0.33
CA TYR A 47 -4.48 20.40 -0.53
C TYR A 47 -3.80 19.08 -0.15
N GLN A 48 -3.67 18.78 1.14
CA GLN A 48 -3.15 17.49 1.60
C GLN A 48 -4.01 16.33 1.13
N TRP A 49 -5.34 16.46 1.24
CA TRP A 49 -6.26 15.44 0.76
C TRP A 49 -6.19 15.24 -0.76
N ARG A 50 -6.10 16.33 -1.52
CA ARG A 50 -5.92 16.26 -2.98
C ARG A 50 -4.57 15.67 -3.39
N GLY A 51 -3.50 15.98 -2.65
CA GLY A 51 -2.19 15.36 -2.84
C GLY A 51 -2.27 13.85 -2.64
N GLN A 52 -2.84 13.41 -1.52
CA GLN A 52 -3.04 11.98 -1.25
C GLN A 52 -3.90 11.29 -2.32
N LEU A 53 -4.92 11.97 -2.85
CA LEU A 53 -5.77 11.41 -3.89
C LEU A 53 -5.03 11.28 -5.23
N SER A 54 -4.20 12.27 -5.57
CA SER A 54 -3.34 12.25 -6.76
C SER A 54 -2.32 11.13 -6.69
N ASP A 55 -1.66 10.96 -5.53
CA ASP A 55 -0.68 9.90 -5.32
C ASP A 55 -1.32 8.50 -5.45
N LEU A 56 -2.55 8.33 -4.98
CA LEU A 56 -3.31 7.09 -5.12
C LEU A 56 -3.74 6.83 -6.57
N GLU A 57 -4.18 7.85 -7.30
CA GLU A 57 -4.60 7.72 -8.70
C GLU A 57 -3.41 7.33 -9.59
N GLU A 58 -2.26 7.98 -9.37
CA GLU A 58 -1.01 7.68 -10.06
C GLU A 58 -0.52 6.25 -9.73
N ALA A 59 -0.52 5.88 -8.44
CA ALA A 59 -0.18 4.52 -8.02
C ALA A 59 -1.17 3.46 -8.53
N GLN A 60 -2.40 3.82 -8.88
CA GLN A 60 -3.35 2.89 -9.52
C GLN A 60 -3.18 2.83 -11.03
N GLN A 61 -2.68 3.90 -11.66
CA GLN A 61 -2.47 3.95 -13.11
C GLN A 61 -1.33 3.02 -13.53
N ILE A 62 -0.22 3.01 -12.80
CA ILE A 62 0.91 2.10 -13.07
C ILE A 62 0.48 0.63 -13.14
N TRP A 63 -0.36 0.20 -12.19
CA TRP A 63 -0.85 -1.18 -12.12
C TRP A 63 -1.84 -1.48 -13.24
N ARG A 64 -2.73 -0.53 -13.58
CA ARG A 64 -3.66 -0.70 -14.71
C ARG A 64 -2.91 -0.89 -16.02
N ASP A 65 -1.90 -0.07 -16.26
CA ASP A 65 -1.09 -0.13 -17.48
C ASP A 65 -0.29 -1.43 -17.55
N PHE A 66 0.30 -1.85 -16.43
CA PHE A 66 0.99 -3.14 -16.36
C PHE A 66 0.05 -4.32 -16.60
N ILE A 67 -1.17 -4.28 -16.03
CA ILE A 67 -2.19 -5.30 -16.25
C ILE A 67 -2.57 -5.36 -17.73
N ASP A 68 -2.77 -4.23 -18.39
CA ASP A 68 -3.08 -4.16 -19.82
C ASP A 68 -1.97 -4.83 -20.64
N ASP A 69 -0.71 -4.51 -20.37
CA ASP A 69 0.44 -5.04 -21.12
C ASP A 69 0.70 -6.54 -20.90
N TYR A 70 0.57 -7.05 -19.66
CA TYR A 70 1.06 -8.39 -19.28
C TYR A 70 -0.01 -9.38 -18.81
N VAL A 71 -1.15 -8.90 -18.29
CA VAL A 71 -2.17 -9.76 -17.68
C VAL A 71 -3.33 -10.01 -18.64
N THR A 72 -3.72 -9.02 -19.45
CA THR A 72 -4.80 -9.21 -20.45
C THR A 72 -4.38 -10.12 -21.60
N SER A 73 -3.11 -10.08 -22.00
CA SER A 73 -2.51 -10.92 -23.03
C SER A 73 -1.24 -11.60 -22.50
N PRO A 74 -1.38 -12.64 -21.65
CA PRO A 74 -0.25 -13.23 -20.95
C PRO A 74 0.73 -13.94 -21.89
N SER A 75 2.01 -13.65 -21.70
CA SER A 75 3.11 -14.22 -22.49
C SER A 75 3.82 -15.35 -21.74
N PHE A 76 3.17 -16.53 -21.70
CA PHE A 76 3.65 -17.69 -20.93
C PHE A 76 5.05 -18.23 -21.33
N HIS A 77 5.53 -17.88 -22.52
CA HIS A 77 6.88 -18.26 -22.98
C HIS A 77 8.00 -17.55 -22.22
N LEU A 78 7.71 -16.45 -21.53
CA LEU A 78 8.66 -15.71 -20.69
C LEU A 78 8.83 -16.33 -19.30
N ALA A 79 8.08 -17.38 -18.97
CA ALA A 79 8.11 -18.00 -17.66
C ALA A 79 9.26 -19.01 -17.52
N THR A 80 10.10 -18.79 -16.52
CA THR A 80 11.14 -19.74 -16.14
C THR A 80 10.53 -20.90 -15.36
N LEU A 81 10.95 -22.13 -15.68
CA LEU A 81 10.62 -23.30 -14.89
C LEU A 81 11.14 -23.13 -13.45
N ASN A 82 10.27 -23.40 -12.48
CA ASN A 82 10.62 -23.36 -11.08
C ASN A 82 10.30 -24.71 -10.43
N ASP A 83 11.23 -25.21 -9.63
CA ASP A 83 11.13 -26.51 -8.98
C ASP A 83 10.15 -26.52 -7.80
N CYS A 84 9.76 -25.35 -7.30
CA CYS A 84 8.87 -25.28 -6.17
C CYS A 84 7.40 -25.40 -6.59
N VAL A 85 6.67 -26.36 -6.02
CA VAL A 85 5.26 -26.57 -6.33
C VAL A 85 4.37 -25.79 -5.34
N GLY A 86 3.70 -24.73 -5.80
CA GLY A 86 2.66 -24.01 -5.02
C GLY A 86 3.03 -22.58 -4.58
N PHE A 87 2.64 -22.20 -3.36
CA PHE A 87 2.87 -20.87 -2.78
C PHE A 87 4.26 -20.80 -2.11
N CYS A 88 5.30 -20.80 -2.94
CA CYS A 88 6.69 -20.72 -2.51
C CYS A 88 7.03 -19.35 -1.92
N ASP A 89 8.01 -19.30 -1.03
CA ASP A 89 8.48 -18.05 -0.43
C ASP A 89 9.07 -17.12 -1.49
N LEU A 90 8.54 -15.90 -1.55
CA LEU A 90 8.96 -14.89 -2.52
C LEU A 90 10.42 -14.45 -2.30
N ALA A 91 10.91 -14.52 -1.07
CA ALA A 91 12.26 -14.07 -0.69
C ALA A 91 13.37 -14.87 -1.39
N GLU A 92 13.19 -16.18 -1.57
CA GLU A 92 14.19 -17.04 -2.20
C GLU A 92 14.12 -17.03 -3.73
N GLN A 93 12.96 -16.69 -4.31
CA GLN A 93 12.74 -16.66 -5.76
C GLN A 93 13.11 -15.31 -6.39
N GLN A 94 13.00 -14.20 -5.66
CA GLN A 94 13.28 -12.84 -6.16
C GLN A 94 14.75 -12.42 -6.00
N THR A 95 15.58 -13.24 -5.36
CA THR A 95 17.04 -13.03 -5.29
C THR A 95 17.79 -13.57 -6.52
N ASN A 96 17.10 -14.29 -7.40
CA ASN A 96 17.69 -14.83 -8.63
C ASN A 96 17.68 -13.79 -9.77
N ASP A 97 18.67 -13.87 -10.67
CA ASP A 97 18.97 -12.95 -11.79
C ASP A 97 17.87 -12.82 -12.87
N GLU A 98 16.64 -13.29 -12.62
CA GLU A 98 15.57 -13.42 -13.60
C GLU A 98 14.48 -12.34 -13.46
N GLU A 99 14.66 -11.40 -12.55
CA GLU A 99 13.72 -10.30 -12.35
C GLU A 99 13.83 -9.28 -13.49
N SER A 100 12.74 -9.12 -14.22
CA SER A 100 12.62 -8.18 -15.32
C SER A 100 12.10 -6.84 -14.85
N THR A 101 12.39 -5.79 -15.60
CA THR A 101 11.93 -4.44 -15.29
C THR A 101 11.00 -3.95 -16.37
N TRP A 102 9.80 -3.52 -15.99
CA TRP A 102 8.85 -2.82 -16.84
C TRP A 102 8.86 -1.34 -16.48
N SER A 103 8.83 -0.48 -17.49
CA SER A 103 8.83 0.96 -17.28
C SER A 103 7.91 1.67 -18.28
N LYS A 104 7.10 2.61 -17.78
CA LYS A 104 6.22 3.44 -18.59
C LYS A 104 6.04 4.80 -17.92
N ASP A 105 6.08 5.87 -18.69
CA ASP A 105 5.89 7.25 -18.21
C ASP A 105 6.77 7.64 -17.00
N GLY A 106 8.00 7.13 -16.95
CA GLY A 106 8.96 7.39 -15.87
C GLY A 106 8.73 6.58 -14.60
N GLN A 107 7.69 5.74 -14.58
CA GLN A 107 7.41 4.80 -13.50
C GLN A 107 8.00 3.44 -13.84
N THR A 108 8.29 2.64 -12.81
CA THR A 108 8.97 1.35 -12.96
C THR A 108 8.38 0.31 -12.03
N LEU A 109 8.11 -0.87 -12.56
CA LEU A 109 7.77 -2.08 -11.81
C LEU A 109 8.82 -3.14 -12.10
N ARG A 110 9.16 -3.91 -11.08
CA ARG A 110 9.96 -5.13 -11.25
C ARG A 110 9.01 -6.31 -11.25
N TYR A 111 9.24 -7.28 -12.12
CA TYR A 111 8.34 -8.41 -12.28
C TYR A 111 9.09 -9.69 -12.63
N GLN A 112 8.47 -10.83 -12.33
CA GLN A 112 9.02 -12.15 -12.60
C GLN A 112 7.91 -13.11 -13.04
N TRP A 113 8.17 -13.86 -14.10
CA TRP A 113 7.33 -14.97 -14.54
C TRP A 113 7.90 -16.30 -14.03
N SER A 114 7.04 -17.16 -13.50
CA SER A 114 7.39 -18.50 -13.04
C SER A 114 6.43 -19.54 -13.64
N ARG A 115 6.96 -20.70 -13.99
CA ARG A 115 6.22 -21.87 -14.48
C ARG A 115 6.39 -23.05 -13.53
N TYR A 116 5.30 -23.74 -13.26
CA TYR A 116 5.24 -24.90 -12.38
C TYR A 116 4.61 -26.06 -13.15
N ASP A 117 5.35 -27.17 -13.28
CA ASP A 117 4.88 -28.37 -13.95
C ASP A 117 4.56 -29.42 -12.86
N LEU A 118 3.28 -29.77 -12.71
CA LEU A 118 2.82 -30.81 -11.78
C LEU A 118 2.80 -32.16 -12.50
N SER A 119 3.47 -33.16 -11.91
CA SER A 119 3.40 -34.55 -12.36
C SER A 119 2.30 -35.31 -11.61
N GLU A 120 1.70 -36.34 -12.22
CA GLU A 120 0.68 -37.19 -11.57
C GLU A 120 1.23 -37.95 -10.35
N GLU A 121 2.56 -38.11 -10.21
CA GLU A 121 3.17 -38.69 -9.00
C GLU A 121 3.02 -37.79 -7.77
N ASP A 122 2.86 -36.47 -7.98
CA ASP A 122 2.75 -35.48 -6.91
C ASP A 122 1.29 -35.17 -6.52
N SER A 123 0.31 -35.67 -7.29
CA SER A 123 -1.12 -35.55 -6.95
C SER A 123 -1.55 -36.72 -6.09
N GLU A 124 -1.70 -36.51 -4.78
CA GLU A 124 -2.14 -37.50 -3.78
C GLU A 124 -3.59 -38.03 -3.99
N ASP A 125 -4.24 -37.71 -5.11
CA ASP A 125 -5.57 -38.20 -5.45
C ASP A 125 -5.43 -39.51 -6.26
N GLU A 126 -5.34 -40.62 -5.53
CA GLU A 126 -5.29 -41.98 -6.08
C GLU A 126 -6.46 -42.26 -7.04
N ALA A 127 -6.16 -42.36 -8.33
CA ALA A 127 -7.01 -43.02 -9.30
C ALA A 127 -6.24 -44.20 -9.91
N GLU A 128 -6.44 -45.38 -9.34
CA GLU A 128 -6.06 -46.66 -9.95
C GLU A 128 -6.63 -46.74 -11.38
N SER A 129 -5.79 -46.55 -12.39
CA SER A 129 -6.15 -46.87 -13.77
C SER A 129 -4.98 -47.54 -14.48
N GLU A 130 -5.05 -48.86 -14.55
CA GLU A 130 -4.22 -49.67 -15.43
C GLU A 130 -4.58 -49.38 -16.88
N GLY A 131 -3.69 -48.69 -17.61
CA GLY A 131 -3.77 -48.62 -19.07
C GLY A 131 -3.15 -47.36 -19.64
N GLU A 132 -1.85 -47.43 -19.96
CA GLU A 132 -1.15 -46.59 -20.95
C GLU A 132 -1.64 -45.13 -20.99
N THR A 133 -1.62 -44.46 -19.85
CA THR A 133 -1.96 -43.04 -19.75
C THR A 133 -0.70 -42.22 -20.00
N ALA A 134 -0.70 -41.47 -21.09
CA ALA A 134 0.27 -40.40 -21.30
C ALA A 134 0.18 -39.45 -20.11
N SER A 135 1.24 -39.39 -19.30
CA SER A 135 1.37 -38.51 -18.12
C SER A 135 0.81 -37.12 -18.44
N VAL A 136 -0.30 -36.75 -17.80
CA VAL A 136 -0.91 -35.43 -18.01
C VAL A 136 -0.18 -34.43 -17.12
N ILE A 137 0.87 -33.81 -17.66
CA ILE A 137 1.59 -32.74 -16.96
C ILE A 137 0.66 -31.52 -16.87
N GLN A 138 0.29 -31.12 -15.65
CA GLN A 138 -0.50 -29.92 -15.43
C GLN A 138 0.42 -28.72 -15.21
N THR A 139 0.47 -27.82 -16.19
CA THR A 139 1.30 -26.61 -16.10
C THR A 139 0.52 -25.43 -15.52
N SER A 140 1.06 -24.81 -14.48
CA SER A 140 0.58 -23.55 -13.89
C SER A 140 1.62 -22.44 -14.09
N TYR A 141 1.15 -21.20 -14.21
CA TYR A 141 2.00 -20.02 -14.38
C TYR A 141 1.70 -19.00 -13.30
N ARG A 142 2.74 -18.28 -12.87
CA ARG A 142 2.62 -17.16 -11.94
C ARG A 142 3.38 -15.95 -12.47
N LEU A 143 2.74 -14.80 -12.47
CA LEU A 143 3.39 -13.50 -12.66
C LEU A 143 3.33 -12.78 -11.33
N CYS A 144 4.45 -12.27 -10.85
CA CYS A 144 4.48 -11.38 -9.69
C CYS A 144 5.17 -10.08 -10.07
N ALA A 145 4.62 -8.96 -9.63
CA ALA A 145 5.19 -7.63 -9.86
C ALA A 145 5.20 -6.81 -8.57
N THR A 146 6.19 -5.92 -8.44
CA THR A 146 6.39 -5.07 -7.28
C THR A 146 6.94 -3.70 -7.66
N GLN A 147 6.65 -2.71 -6.82
CA GLN A 147 7.26 -1.38 -6.91
C GLN A 147 8.39 -1.19 -5.88
N ASN A 148 8.36 -1.93 -4.76
CA ASN A 148 9.22 -1.68 -3.60
C ASN A 148 9.83 -2.94 -2.98
N GLN A 149 9.65 -4.11 -3.59
CA GLN A 149 10.13 -5.43 -3.13
C GLN A 149 9.59 -5.87 -1.76
N GLN A 150 8.65 -5.14 -1.16
CA GLN A 150 8.02 -5.50 0.12
C GLN A 150 6.65 -6.15 -0.08
N ALA A 151 5.92 -5.66 -1.08
CA ALA A 151 4.63 -6.20 -1.48
C ALA A 151 4.65 -6.52 -2.98
N TYR A 152 4.19 -7.72 -3.32
CA TYR A 152 4.06 -8.21 -4.69
C TYR A 152 2.59 -8.40 -5.01
N LEU A 153 2.15 -7.88 -6.16
CA LEU A 153 0.88 -8.26 -6.74
C LEU A 153 1.14 -9.43 -7.68
N CYS A 154 0.47 -10.56 -7.41
CA CYS A 154 0.68 -11.78 -8.17
C CYS A 154 -0.62 -12.23 -8.85
N TRP A 155 -0.45 -12.92 -9.97
CA TRP A 155 -1.51 -13.51 -10.79
C TRP A 155 -1.14 -14.96 -11.11
N TRP A 156 -2.13 -15.85 -11.09
CA TRP A 156 -1.96 -17.27 -11.33
C TRP A 156 -2.82 -17.73 -12.50
N TRP A 157 -2.21 -18.49 -13.41
CA TRP A 157 -2.91 -19.14 -14.51
C TRP A 157 -2.70 -20.64 -14.49
N ARG A 158 -3.68 -21.35 -15.02
CA ARG A 158 -3.61 -22.77 -15.33
C ARG A 158 -4.36 -23.03 -16.61
N ASP A 159 -3.77 -23.81 -17.51
CA ASP A 159 -4.32 -24.10 -18.84
C ASP A 159 -4.73 -22.82 -19.60
N GLY A 160 -3.95 -21.75 -19.45
CA GLY A 160 -4.19 -20.45 -20.07
C GLY A 160 -5.32 -19.61 -19.43
N LYS A 161 -5.99 -20.09 -18.40
CA LYS A 161 -7.06 -19.36 -17.69
C LYS A 161 -6.53 -18.74 -16.40
N LEU A 162 -6.86 -17.47 -16.17
CA LEU A 162 -6.56 -16.79 -14.91
C LEU A 162 -7.41 -17.43 -13.79
N LEU A 163 -6.75 -17.98 -12.78
CA LEU A 163 -7.40 -18.61 -11.63
C LEU A 163 -7.60 -17.62 -10.48
N SER A 164 -6.57 -16.82 -10.19
CA SER A 164 -6.57 -15.91 -9.05
C SER A 164 -5.58 -14.76 -9.23
N SER A 165 -5.78 -13.71 -8.44
CA SER A 165 -4.86 -12.58 -8.34
C SER A 165 -4.92 -12.00 -6.92
N GLY A 166 -3.80 -11.52 -6.39
CA GLY A 166 -3.78 -10.94 -5.04
C GLY A 166 -2.42 -10.44 -4.61
N TRP A 167 -2.44 -9.63 -3.56
CA TRP A 167 -1.23 -9.11 -2.91
C TRP A 167 -0.62 -10.16 -2.00
N VAL A 168 0.69 -10.30 -2.07
CA VAL A 168 1.51 -11.18 -1.25
C VAL A 168 2.67 -10.37 -0.69
N THR A 169 2.90 -10.46 0.61
CA THR A 169 4.00 -9.77 1.30
C THR A 169 5.14 -10.73 1.56
N VAL A 170 6.37 -10.26 1.41
CA VAL A 170 7.55 -11.00 1.85
C VAL A 170 7.67 -10.83 3.36
N ASN A 171 7.79 -11.92 4.11
CA ASN A 171 7.88 -11.89 5.57
C ASN A 171 9.22 -12.45 6.05
#